data_AF-A0A538I445-F1
#
_entry.id   AF-A0A538I445-F1
#
_cell.length_a   1.000
_cell.length_b   1.000
_cell.length_c   1.000
_cell.angle_alpha   90.00
_cell.angle_beta   90.00
_cell.angle_gamma   90.00
#
_symmetry.space_group_name_H-M   'P 1'
#
loop_
_entity.id
_entity.type
_entity.pdbx_description
1 polymer ?
#
loop_
_entity_poly.entity_id
_entity_poly.type
_entity_poly.pdbx_seq_one_letter_code
_entity_poly.pdbx_strand_id
1 'polypeptide(L)'
;MSTPPEAPPACPRCGSPYVEGQQYCLECGYRLGTEHGVVGVLARAWQDRFAWYPGDWIWPVLLALVIALVAGIAAALIVTSGKSSRPIHVATGPGAVQEPATPTQTATVALPTVPSGTPTGPPTTPSTPPPATTTIAAPGPGALTAWPANRNGYTVVLESIPARAGRSFAVARARAASHAGLTQVGVLDSSRYSSLHSGYYVVFSGIYSSKPAADSAATAAGGKGFAAAYSRQISH
;
A
#
# COMPACT_ATOMS: atom_id res chain seq x y z
N MET A 1 -33.95 36.28 36.03
CA MET A 1 -32.54 36.15 35.59
C MET A 1 -32.59 35.78 34.13
N SER A 2 -32.34 36.74 33.24
CA SER A 2 -32.39 36.51 31.79
C SER A 2 -31.05 35.94 31.36
N THR A 3 -31.04 34.71 30.85
CA THR A 3 -29.85 34.10 30.26
C THR A 3 -29.42 34.96 29.06
N PRO A 4 -28.15 35.37 28.94
CA PRO A 4 -27.69 36.09 27.76
C PRO A 4 -27.86 35.21 26.51
N PRO A 5 -28.15 35.78 25.33
CA PRO A 5 -28.27 35.01 24.09
C PRO A 5 -26.92 34.35 23.78
N GLU A 6 -26.93 33.03 23.67
CA GLU A 6 -25.77 32.23 23.27
C GLU A 6 -25.35 32.66 21.87
N ALA A 7 -24.06 32.95 21.68
CA ALA A 7 -23.55 33.38 20.39
C ALA A 7 -23.69 32.23 19.37
N PRO A 8 -24.15 32.51 18.13
CA PRO A 8 -24.33 31.46 17.14
C PRO A 8 -22.98 30.81 16.78
N PRO A 9 -22.95 29.49 16.56
CA PRO A 9 -21.73 28.80 16.22
C PRO A 9 -21.20 29.25 14.85
N ALA A 10 -19.88 29.29 14.70
CA ALA A 10 -19.20 29.81 13.50
C ALA A 10 -18.50 28.68 12.72
N CYS A 11 -18.51 28.79 11.39
CA CYS A 11 -17.85 27.84 10.50
C CYS A 11 -16.32 27.86 10.70
N PRO A 12 -15.65 26.71 10.92
CA PRO A 12 -14.20 26.67 11.16
C PRO A 12 -13.36 27.02 9.93
N ARG A 13 -13.99 27.10 8.74
CA ARG A 13 -13.29 27.39 7.48
C ARG A 13 -13.35 28.87 7.09
N CYS A 14 -14.50 29.51 7.25
CA CYS A 14 -14.71 30.89 6.80
C CYS A 14 -15.22 31.83 7.89
N GLY A 15 -15.53 31.34 9.09
CA GLY A 15 -16.02 32.15 10.20
C GLY A 15 -17.49 32.58 10.11
N SER A 16 -18.22 32.23 9.04
CA SER A 16 -19.64 32.56 8.92
C SER A 16 -20.45 31.89 10.03
N PRO A 17 -21.40 32.61 10.67
CA PRO A 17 -22.34 31.98 11.59
C PRO A 17 -23.19 30.95 10.84
N TYR A 18 -23.61 29.90 11.53
CA TYR A 18 -24.53 28.90 11.02
C TYR A 18 -25.56 28.51 12.08
N VAL A 19 -26.68 27.93 11.64
CA VAL A 19 -27.73 27.42 12.54
C VAL A 19 -27.45 25.98 12.93
N GLU A 20 -27.75 25.61 14.17
CA GLU A 20 -27.59 24.23 14.63
C GLU A 20 -28.37 23.24 13.74
N GLY A 21 -27.75 22.10 13.41
CA GLY A 21 -28.31 21.10 12.49
C GLY A 21 -28.02 21.34 11.00
N GLN A 22 -27.40 22.46 10.63
CA GLN A 22 -27.02 22.73 9.24
C GLN A 22 -25.82 21.85 8.83
N GLN A 23 -26.01 20.94 7.86
CA GLN A 23 -24.99 19.97 7.45
C GLN A 23 -23.85 20.56 6.60
N TYR A 24 -24.07 21.74 5.99
CA TYR A 24 -23.11 22.41 5.12
C TYR A 24 -23.18 23.92 5.34
N CYS A 25 -22.02 24.58 5.40
CA CYS A 25 -21.93 26.03 5.41
C CYS A 25 -22.39 26.59 4.06
N LEU A 26 -23.43 27.43 4.08
CA LEU A 26 -24.01 28.01 2.88
C LEU A 26 -23.09 29.02 2.17
N GLU A 27 -22.12 29.58 2.88
CA GLU A 27 -21.16 30.54 2.30
C GLU A 27 -19.98 29.86 1.59
N CYS A 28 -19.36 28.85 2.23
CA CYS A 28 -18.11 28.25 1.71
C CYS A 28 -18.20 26.77 1.33
N GLY A 29 -19.38 26.14 1.51
CA GLY A 29 -19.61 24.72 1.19
C GLY A 29 -18.92 23.72 2.12
N TYR A 30 -18.33 24.15 3.22
CA TYR A 30 -17.72 23.24 4.20
C TYR A 30 -18.79 22.39 4.91
N ARG A 31 -18.58 21.07 5.03
CA ARG A 31 -19.53 20.17 5.70
C ARG A 31 -19.44 20.36 7.22
N LEU A 32 -20.46 20.99 7.79
CA LEU A 32 -20.64 21.20 9.21
C LEU A 32 -21.36 19.95 9.77
N GLY A 33 -20.60 18.88 9.97
CA GLY A 33 -21.12 17.68 10.60
C GLY A 33 -21.50 17.97 12.05
N THR A 34 -22.71 17.59 12.45
CA THR A 34 -23.14 17.54 13.86
C THR A 34 -22.43 16.39 14.57
N GLU A 35 -21.12 16.51 14.74
CA GLU A 35 -20.28 15.58 15.50
C GLU A 35 -20.33 15.97 16.99
N HIS A 36 -21.53 16.03 17.57
CA HIS A 36 -21.70 16.12 19.02
C HIS A 36 -21.65 14.72 19.61
N GLY A 37 -20.43 14.18 19.71
CA GLY A 37 -20.18 12.91 20.36
C GLY A 37 -18.74 12.82 20.82
N VAL A 38 -18.54 12.34 22.05
CA VAL A 38 -17.22 12.02 22.62
C VAL A 38 -16.43 11.10 21.67
N VAL A 39 -17.14 10.27 20.92
CA VAL A 39 -16.64 9.39 19.86
C VAL A 39 -15.97 10.17 18.71
N GLY A 40 -16.48 11.33 18.31
CA GLY A 40 -15.89 12.16 17.23
C GLY A 40 -14.59 12.86 17.64
N VAL A 41 -14.49 13.26 18.91
CA VAL A 41 -13.27 13.86 19.48
C VAL A 41 -12.18 12.79 19.64
N LEU A 42 -12.55 11.61 20.14
CA LEU A 42 -11.63 10.47 20.22
C LEU A 42 -11.23 9.96 18.82
N ALA A 43 -12.14 9.96 17.84
CA ALA A 43 -11.84 9.58 16.47
C ALA A 43 -10.83 10.55 15.81
N ARG A 44 -10.95 11.87 16.02
CA ARG A 44 -9.96 12.85 15.54
C ARG A 44 -8.59 12.67 16.21
N ALA A 45 -8.56 12.49 17.52
CA ALA A 45 -7.30 12.26 18.25
C ALA A 45 -6.60 10.95 17.84
N TRP A 46 -7.37 9.93 17.46
CA TRP A 46 -6.83 8.65 17.00
C TRP A 46 -6.40 8.67 15.52
N GLN A 47 -7.11 9.45 14.68
CA GLN A 47 -6.72 9.74 13.28
C GLN A 47 -5.38 10.48 13.17
N ASP A 48 -5.09 11.40 14.10
CA ASP A 48 -3.82 12.12 14.12
C ASP A 48 -2.65 11.25 14.62
N ARG A 49 -2.91 10.20 15.42
CA ARG A 49 -1.86 9.37 16.04
C ARG A 49 -1.49 8.12 15.23
N PHE A 50 -2.40 7.58 14.43
CA PHE A 50 -2.17 6.44 13.54
C PHE A 50 -2.67 6.75 12.12
N ALA A 51 -1.78 7.33 11.31
CA ALA A 51 -2.00 7.64 9.89
C ALA A 51 -2.30 6.41 8.99
N TRP A 52 -2.36 5.21 9.56
CA TRP A 52 -2.77 3.96 8.93
C TRP A 52 -4.19 3.60 9.40
N TYR A 53 -5.18 4.41 9.04
CA TYR A 53 -6.60 4.11 9.28
C TYR A 53 -7.24 3.60 7.98
N PRO A 54 -7.48 2.29 7.85
CA PRO A 54 -8.05 1.72 6.65
C PRO A 54 -9.57 1.79 6.77
N GLY A 55 -10.23 2.85 6.28
CA GLY A 55 -11.66 2.91 5.90
C GLY A 55 -12.74 2.38 6.87
N ASP A 56 -14.00 2.58 6.50
CA ASP A 56 -15.20 2.24 7.29
C ASP A 56 -15.39 0.75 7.65
N TRP A 57 -14.49 -0.15 7.24
CA TRP A 57 -14.59 -1.60 7.51
C TRP A 57 -14.01 -2.03 8.86
N ILE A 58 -13.20 -1.19 9.54
CA ILE A 58 -12.65 -1.54 10.87
C ILE A 58 -13.74 -1.55 11.95
N TRP A 59 -14.75 -0.69 11.82
CA TRP A 59 -15.87 -0.60 12.76
C TRP A 59 -16.76 -1.84 12.79
N PRO A 60 -17.24 -2.39 11.65
CA PRO A 60 -17.99 -3.64 11.69
C PRO A 60 -17.13 -4.81 12.20
N VAL A 61 -15.82 -4.83 11.95
CA VAL A 61 -14.91 -5.87 12.47
C VAL A 61 -14.74 -5.75 13.99
N LEU A 62 -14.51 -4.54 14.51
CA LEU A 62 -14.42 -4.30 15.96
C LEU A 62 -15.75 -4.59 16.66
N LEU A 63 -16.87 -4.21 16.07
CA LEU A 63 -18.19 -4.51 16.57
C LEU A 63 -18.43 -6.03 16.61
N ALA A 64 -18.05 -6.76 15.56
CA ALA A 64 -18.11 -8.22 15.54
C ALA A 64 -17.20 -8.86 16.62
N LEU A 65 -16.01 -8.31 16.86
CA LEU A 65 -15.07 -8.80 17.87
C LEU A 65 -15.61 -8.56 19.30
N VAL A 66 -16.23 -7.40 19.55
CA VAL A 66 -16.92 -7.12 20.82
C VAL A 66 -18.09 -8.09 21.02
N ILE A 67 -18.91 -8.33 19.99
CA ILE A 67 -20.02 -9.30 20.06
C ILE A 67 -19.49 -10.71 20.36
N ALA A 68 -18.39 -11.12 19.73
CA ALA A 68 -17.77 -12.42 19.97
C ALA A 68 -17.20 -12.55 21.40
N LEU A 69 -16.59 -11.49 21.94
CA LEU A 69 -16.13 -11.45 23.34
C LEU A 69 -17.29 -11.56 24.32
N VAL A 70 -18.39 -10.85 24.08
CA VAL A 70 -19.60 -10.92 24.93
C VAL A 70 -20.24 -12.32 24.85
N ALA A 71 -20.29 -12.94 23.67
CA ALA A 71 -20.76 -14.32 23.52
C ALA A 71 -19.83 -15.35 24.18
N GLY A 72 -18.51 -15.12 24.17
CA GLY A 72 -17.52 -15.97 24.83
C GLY A 72 -17.66 -15.99 26.37
N ILE A 73 -18.06 -14.87 26.98
CA ILE A 73 -18.33 -14.80 28.42
C ILE A 73 -19.57 -15.64 28.81
N ALA A 74 -20.57 -15.76 27.93
CA ALA A 74 -21.73 -16.62 28.15
C ALA A 74 -21.40 -18.13 28.03
N ALA A 75 -20.43 -18.50 27.20
CA ALA A 75 -19.99 -19.90 27.03
C ALA A 75 -19.09 -20.40 28.18
N ALA A 76 -18.39 -19.50 28.87
CA ALA A 76 -17.49 -19.85 29.98
C ALA A 76 -18.24 -20.35 31.24
N LEU A 77 -19.54 -20.08 31.38
CA LEU A 77 -20.34 -20.52 32.54
C LEU A 77 -20.91 -21.95 32.39
N ILE A 78 -20.75 -22.60 31.23
CA ILE A 78 -21.33 -23.94 31.00
C ILE A 78 -20.24 -25.05 30.92
N VAL A 79 -18.97 -24.70 30.66
CA VAL A 79 -17.88 -25.68 30.47
C VAL A 79 -16.97 -25.81 31.71
N THR A 80 -17.55 -25.78 32.91
CA THR A 80 -16.81 -26.14 34.15
C THR A 80 -17.10 -27.57 34.62
N SER A 81 -17.86 -28.35 33.87
CA SER A 81 -18.28 -29.70 34.26
C SER A 81 -17.64 -30.78 33.39
N GLY A 82 -16.40 -31.17 33.69
CA GLY A 82 -15.82 -32.38 33.09
C GLY A 82 -14.28 -32.42 33.05
N LYS A 83 -13.63 -32.45 34.21
CA LYS A 83 -12.19 -32.67 34.33
C LYS A 83 -11.92 -34.14 34.66
N SER A 84 -11.15 -34.83 33.83
CA SER A 84 -10.43 -36.05 34.22
C SER A 84 -9.23 -36.26 33.29
N SER A 85 -8.08 -35.73 33.73
CA SER A 85 -6.76 -36.07 33.22
C SER A 85 -6.35 -37.46 33.74
N ARG A 86 -5.73 -38.30 32.91
CA ARG A 86 -4.93 -39.45 33.36
C ARG A 86 -3.51 -39.42 32.75
N PRO A 87 -2.47 -39.79 33.53
CA PRO A 87 -1.06 -39.61 33.17
C PRO A 87 -0.42 -40.79 32.40
N ILE A 88 0.54 -40.41 31.55
CA ILE A 88 1.75 -41.05 30.98
C ILE A 88 1.98 -42.57 31.16
N HIS A 89 2.38 -43.23 30.06
CA HIS A 89 3.42 -44.28 30.09
C HIS A 89 4.40 -44.16 28.90
N VAL A 90 5.68 -44.13 29.22
CA VAL A 90 6.85 -44.16 28.32
C VAL A 90 7.27 -45.61 28.11
N ALA A 91 7.76 -45.96 26.91
CA ALA A 91 8.60 -47.14 26.70
C ALA A 91 9.83 -46.75 25.89
N THR A 92 11.00 -46.84 26.53
CA THR A 92 12.34 -46.73 25.94
C THR A 92 12.83 -48.12 25.58
N GLY A 93 13.29 -48.33 24.35
CA GLY A 93 14.00 -49.54 23.91
C GLY A 93 15.36 -49.18 23.31
N PRO A 94 16.48 -49.88 23.63
CA PRO A 94 17.84 -49.52 23.23
C PRO A 94 18.37 -50.30 22.01
N GLY A 95 19.38 -49.72 21.34
CA GLY A 95 20.30 -50.40 20.40
C GLY A 95 20.08 -49.99 18.93
N ALA A 96 21.08 -49.72 18.08
CA ALA A 96 22.53 -49.79 18.21
C ALA A 96 23.17 -48.88 17.14
N VAL A 97 24.41 -48.46 17.41
CA VAL A 97 25.33 -47.74 16.53
C VAL A 97 25.77 -48.65 15.37
N GLN A 98 25.84 -48.12 14.15
CA GLN A 98 26.78 -48.59 13.11
C GLN A 98 26.95 -47.57 11.97
N GLU A 99 28.10 -46.90 11.98
CA GLU A 99 28.88 -46.47 10.80
C GLU A 99 30.16 -47.34 10.79
N PRO A 100 31.02 -47.38 9.75
CA PRO A 100 30.86 -47.08 8.32
C PRO A 100 31.42 -48.22 7.42
N ALA A 101 31.12 -48.22 6.11
CA ALA A 101 31.99 -48.86 5.10
C ALA A 101 31.72 -48.30 3.68
N THR A 102 32.74 -47.63 3.12
CA THR A 102 32.95 -47.37 1.67
C THR A 102 34.04 -48.34 1.19
N PRO A 103 33.94 -49.00 0.02
CA PRO A 103 34.61 -48.57 -1.24
C PRO A 103 33.74 -48.89 -2.52
N THR A 104 33.94 -48.46 -3.77
CA THR A 104 34.78 -47.53 -4.55
C THR A 104 34.21 -47.52 -6.00
N GLN A 105 34.60 -46.53 -6.81
CA GLN A 105 34.64 -46.43 -8.28
C GLN A 105 33.61 -45.44 -8.87
N THR A 106 33.97 -44.17 -9.12
CA THR A 106 34.84 -43.62 -10.19
C THR A 106 34.14 -43.53 -11.55
N ALA A 107 33.77 -42.32 -11.92
CA ALA A 107 33.88 -41.83 -13.30
C ALA A 107 34.22 -40.34 -13.27
N THR A 108 35.51 -40.07 -13.38
CA THR A 108 36.09 -38.79 -13.81
C THR A 108 35.62 -38.49 -15.23
N VAL A 109 35.03 -37.32 -15.47
CA VAL A 109 35.08 -36.69 -16.79
C VAL A 109 35.64 -35.28 -16.61
N ALA A 110 36.79 -35.09 -17.25
CA ALA A 110 37.56 -33.87 -17.25
C ALA A 110 36.87 -32.75 -18.04
N LEU A 111 37.09 -31.54 -17.56
CA LEU A 111 36.83 -30.25 -18.18
C LEU A 111 37.62 -30.09 -19.49
N PRO A 112 37.04 -29.49 -20.54
CA PRO A 112 37.79 -28.66 -21.46
C PRO A 112 37.58 -27.17 -21.14
N THR A 113 38.70 -26.50 -20.85
CA THR A 113 38.84 -25.04 -20.77
C THR A 113 39.08 -24.46 -22.18
N VAL A 114 38.93 -23.12 -22.29
CA VAL A 114 39.58 -22.16 -23.22
C VAL A 114 38.89 -21.94 -24.59
N PRO A 115 38.91 -20.74 -25.25
CA PRO A 115 39.54 -19.44 -24.90
C PRO A 115 38.63 -18.20 -24.77
N SER A 116 39.16 -17.24 -24.01
CA SER A 116 38.95 -15.79 -24.19
C SER A 116 39.18 -15.37 -25.65
N GLY A 117 38.20 -14.69 -26.24
CA GLY A 117 38.34 -13.95 -27.48
C GLY A 117 38.10 -12.47 -27.25
N THR A 118 39.17 -11.73 -26.93
CA THR A 118 39.25 -10.29 -27.18
C THR A 118 40.25 -10.08 -28.31
N PRO A 119 39.87 -9.37 -29.37
CA PRO A 119 40.78 -8.45 -30.02
C PRO A 119 40.20 -7.03 -30.05
N THR A 120 40.99 -6.16 -29.42
CA THR A 120 41.15 -4.72 -29.52
C THR A 120 41.03 -4.12 -30.94
N GLY A 121 40.40 -2.93 -31.06
CA GLY A 121 40.59 -1.97 -32.17
C GLY A 121 39.80 -0.64 -31.99
N PRO A 122 40.34 0.56 -32.33
CA PRO A 122 40.22 1.84 -31.57
C PRO A 122 39.61 3.03 -32.39
N PRO A 123 39.77 4.34 -32.07
CA PRO A 123 39.42 5.15 -30.88
C PRO A 123 38.46 6.36 -31.18
N THR A 124 37.91 6.94 -30.11
CA THR A 124 37.41 8.34 -29.91
C THR A 124 36.83 9.20 -31.05
N THR A 125 35.60 9.70 -30.83
CA THR A 125 35.18 11.08 -31.15
C THR A 125 34.07 11.51 -30.16
N PRO A 126 33.79 12.81 -29.94
CA PRO A 126 33.90 13.44 -28.64
C PRO A 126 32.61 13.37 -27.82
N SER A 127 32.80 13.35 -26.51
CA SER A 127 31.80 13.56 -25.47
C SER A 127 31.03 14.87 -25.73
N THR A 128 29.80 14.75 -26.23
CA THR A 128 28.80 15.81 -26.06
C THR A 128 28.58 15.98 -24.56
N PRO A 129 28.69 17.21 -24.01
CA PRO A 129 28.45 17.45 -22.59
C PRO A 129 27.09 16.86 -22.19
N PRO A 130 27.00 16.08 -21.10
CA PRO A 130 25.71 15.62 -20.60
C PRO A 130 24.82 16.86 -20.38
N PRO A 131 23.57 16.89 -20.89
CA PRO A 131 22.67 17.98 -20.57
C PRO A 131 22.58 18.05 -19.05
N ALA A 132 22.83 19.25 -18.51
CA ALA A 132 22.84 19.52 -17.09
C ALA A 132 21.64 18.82 -16.44
N THR A 133 21.92 17.81 -15.60
CA THR A 133 20.92 17.25 -14.72
C THR A 133 20.52 18.37 -13.79
N THR A 134 19.45 19.08 -14.13
CA THR A 134 18.70 19.85 -13.15
C THR A 134 18.27 18.83 -12.13
N THR A 135 18.99 18.79 -11.00
CA THR A 135 18.58 18.05 -9.80
C THR A 135 17.29 18.69 -9.33
N ILE A 136 16.18 18.30 -9.96
CA ILE A 136 14.84 18.46 -9.40
C ILE A 136 14.93 17.69 -8.09
N ALA A 137 14.83 18.42 -6.98
CA ALA A 137 14.75 17.82 -5.65
C ALA A 137 13.79 16.63 -5.71
N ALA A 138 14.27 15.46 -5.28
CA ALA A 138 13.43 14.27 -5.24
C ALA A 138 12.12 14.63 -4.53
N PRO A 139 10.94 14.35 -5.13
CA PRO A 139 9.68 14.71 -4.51
C PRO A 139 9.63 14.18 -3.08
N GLY A 140 9.28 15.05 -2.13
CA GLY A 140 9.16 14.66 -0.73
C GLY A 140 8.16 13.51 -0.56
N PRO A 141 8.27 12.70 0.51
CA PRO A 141 7.34 11.60 0.77
C PRO A 141 5.89 12.09 0.74
N GLY A 142 5.04 11.42 -0.02
CA GLY A 142 3.62 11.77 -0.19
C GLY A 142 3.32 12.71 -1.37
N ALA A 143 4.33 13.23 -2.07
CA ALA A 143 4.14 13.97 -3.31
C ALA A 143 3.71 13.02 -4.44
N LEU A 144 2.62 13.38 -5.13
CA LEU A 144 2.11 12.61 -6.26
C LEU A 144 2.59 13.18 -7.59
N THR A 145 3.00 12.29 -8.48
CA THR A 145 3.43 12.60 -9.84
C THR A 145 2.27 12.46 -10.80
N ALA A 146 2.07 13.48 -11.64
CA ALA A 146 1.13 13.41 -12.74
C ALA A 146 1.75 12.65 -13.92
N TRP A 147 0.93 11.86 -14.63
CA TRP A 147 1.37 11.27 -15.89
C TRP A 147 1.60 12.37 -16.92
N PRO A 148 2.70 12.34 -17.69
CA PRO A 148 2.97 13.35 -18.70
C PRO A 148 1.86 13.35 -19.75
N ALA A 149 1.28 14.52 -20.02
CA ALA A 149 0.24 14.65 -21.03
C ALA A 149 0.77 14.25 -22.41
N ASN A 150 -0.08 13.60 -23.21
CA ASN A 150 0.19 13.22 -24.60
C ASN A 150 1.46 12.35 -24.77
N ARG A 151 1.80 11.54 -23.76
CA ARG A 151 2.95 10.65 -23.80
C ARG A 151 2.52 9.20 -23.59
N ASN A 152 2.92 8.37 -24.55
CA ASN A 152 2.86 6.93 -24.41
C ASN A 152 4.10 6.44 -23.63
N GLY A 153 3.92 5.43 -22.79
CA GLY A 153 5.01 4.86 -22.00
C GLY A 153 4.57 3.66 -21.21
N TYR A 154 5.47 3.15 -20.38
CA TYR A 154 5.20 2.04 -19.46
C TYR A 154 5.22 2.54 -18.02
N THR A 155 4.39 1.94 -17.19
CA THR A 155 4.30 2.22 -15.76
C THR A 155 4.21 0.93 -14.98
N VAL A 156 4.56 0.96 -13.70
CA VAL A 156 4.19 -0.10 -12.76
C VAL A 156 2.80 0.21 -12.22
N VAL A 157 1.84 -0.68 -12.42
CA VAL A 157 0.52 -0.62 -11.81
C VAL A 157 0.59 -1.31 -10.47
N LEU A 158 0.29 -0.58 -9.39
CA LEU A 158 0.28 -1.10 -8.03
C LEU A 158 -1.09 -1.64 -7.64
N GLU A 159 -2.14 -0.90 -8.03
CA GLU A 159 -3.51 -1.23 -7.68
C GLU A 159 -4.48 -0.62 -8.71
N SER A 160 -5.55 -1.34 -9.03
CA SER A 160 -6.65 -0.86 -9.88
C SER A 160 -7.92 -0.74 -9.05
N ILE A 161 -8.31 0.49 -8.75
CA ILE A 161 -9.41 0.82 -7.84
C ILE A 161 -10.65 1.12 -8.66
N PRO A 162 -11.79 0.46 -8.42
CA PRO A 162 -13.02 0.79 -9.14
C PRO A 162 -13.43 2.26 -8.97
N ALA A 163 -13.85 2.92 -10.05
CA ALA A 163 -14.19 4.34 -10.04
C ALA A 163 -15.30 4.69 -9.03
N ARG A 164 -16.21 3.75 -8.74
CA ARG A 164 -17.24 3.85 -7.70
C ARG A 164 -16.70 4.13 -6.29
N ALA A 165 -15.46 3.73 -6.00
CA ALA A 165 -14.79 4.03 -4.73
C ALA A 165 -14.30 5.49 -4.63
N GLY A 166 -14.31 6.21 -5.75
CA GLY A 166 -13.96 7.63 -5.82
C GLY A 166 -12.46 7.92 -5.96
N ARG A 167 -12.16 9.09 -6.49
CA ARG A 167 -10.78 9.55 -6.73
C ARG A 167 -10.00 9.79 -5.44
N SER A 168 -10.66 10.28 -4.39
CA SER A 168 -10.05 10.54 -3.09
C SER A 168 -9.44 9.27 -2.47
N PHE A 169 -10.14 8.14 -2.58
CA PHE A 169 -9.63 6.84 -2.13
C PHE A 169 -8.38 6.43 -2.91
N ALA A 170 -8.38 6.56 -4.24
CA ALA A 170 -7.20 6.27 -5.05
C ALA A 170 -6.00 7.18 -4.73
N VAL A 171 -6.25 8.46 -4.46
CA VAL A 171 -5.20 9.42 -4.03
C VAL A 171 -4.61 9.02 -2.67
N ALA A 172 -5.43 8.58 -1.73
CA ALA A 172 -4.94 8.08 -0.44
C ALA A 172 -4.05 6.83 -0.61
N ARG A 173 -4.45 5.89 -1.47
CA ARG A 173 -3.65 4.70 -1.80
C ARG A 173 -2.33 5.05 -2.49
N ALA A 174 -2.33 6.03 -3.39
CA ALA A 174 -1.12 6.55 -4.03
C ALA A 174 -0.16 7.20 -3.02
N ARG A 175 -0.68 7.98 -2.05
CA ARG A 175 0.16 8.56 -0.98
C ARG A 175 0.78 7.47 -0.11
N ALA A 176 0.01 6.45 0.27
CA ALA A 176 0.53 5.32 1.03
C ALA A 176 1.68 4.61 0.28
N ALA A 177 1.54 4.42 -1.03
CA ALA A 177 2.62 3.88 -1.86
C ALA A 177 3.86 4.78 -1.91
N SER A 178 3.69 6.11 -1.99
CA SER A 178 4.80 7.06 -1.89
C SER A 178 5.49 6.99 -0.51
N HIS A 179 4.74 6.90 0.58
CA HIS A 179 5.28 6.74 1.93
C HIS A 179 5.99 5.38 2.13
N ALA A 180 5.61 4.35 1.39
CA ALA A 180 6.34 3.07 1.33
C ALA A 180 7.67 3.16 0.54
N GLY A 181 8.06 4.36 0.11
CA GLY A 181 9.33 4.61 -0.57
C GLY A 181 9.30 4.29 -2.06
N LEU A 182 8.12 4.22 -2.68
CA LEU A 182 8.01 4.21 -4.14
C LEU A 182 8.16 5.64 -4.69
N THR A 183 8.91 5.76 -5.77
CA THR A 183 9.14 7.04 -6.45
C THR A 183 8.11 7.23 -7.58
N GLN A 184 7.87 8.49 -7.93
CA GLN A 184 6.99 8.88 -9.04
C GLN A 184 5.60 8.20 -8.98
N VAL A 185 4.97 8.24 -7.81
CA VAL A 185 3.68 7.60 -7.59
C VAL A 185 2.54 8.53 -7.96
N GLY A 186 1.50 8.02 -8.62
CA GLY A 186 0.36 8.84 -9.02
C GLY A 186 -0.92 8.05 -9.22
N VAL A 187 -1.96 8.75 -9.68
CA VAL A 187 -3.25 8.16 -10.02
C VAL A 187 -3.60 8.51 -11.46
N LEU A 188 -3.94 7.50 -12.25
CA LEU A 188 -4.49 7.64 -13.60
C LEU A 188 -6.00 7.39 -13.55
N ASP A 189 -6.75 8.18 -14.30
CA ASP A 189 -8.13 7.87 -14.65
C ASP A 189 -8.13 6.97 -15.88
N SER A 190 -8.53 5.71 -15.72
CA SER A 190 -8.42 4.71 -16.80
C SER A 190 -9.26 5.02 -18.02
N SER A 191 -10.30 5.86 -17.89
CA SER A 191 -11.15 6.28 -19.01
C SER A 191 -10.43 7.18 -20.02
N ARG A 192 -9.29 7.76 -19.64
CA ARG A 192 -8.52 8.69 -20.48
C ARG A 192 -7.46 8.02 -21.35
N TYR A 193 -7.36 6.70 -21.30
CA TYR A 193 -6.31 5.92 -21.94
C TYR A 193 -6.90 4.72 -22.66
N SER A 194 -6.72 4.64 -23.97
CA SER A 194 -7.16 3.51 -24.80
C SER A 194 -6.58 2.15 -24.36
N SER A 195 -5.38 2.15 -23.78
CA SER A 195 -4.74 0.92 -23.32
C SER A 195 -5.27 0.39 -22.00
N LEU A 196 -6.15 1.11 -21.29
CA LEU A 196 -6.67 0.71 -19.98
C LEU A 196 -8.16 0.41 -20.06
N HIS A 197 -8.61 -0.49 -19.19
CA HIS A 197 -10.04 -0.77 -19.07
C HIS A 197 -10.71 0.40 -18.33
N SER A 198 -11.71 1.02 -18.94
CA SER A 198 -12.46 2.14 -18.35
C SER A 198 -13.15 1.76 -17.03
N GLY A 199 -13.40 2.74 -16.16
CA GLY A 199 -14.12 2.54 -14.90
C GLY A 199 -13.23 2.28 -13.69
N TYR A 200 -11.94 2.63 -13.77
CA TYR A 200 -10.96 2.46 -12.70
C TYR A 200 -10.09 3.70 -12.50
N TYR A 201 -9.64 3.89 -11.27
CA TYR A 201 -8.48 4.71 -10.93
C TYR A 201 -7.29 3.79 -10.74
N VAL A 202 -6.25 3.97 -11.56
CA VAL A 202 -5.04 3.14 -11.52
C VAL A 202 -3.98 3.86 -10.70
N VAL A 203 -3.57 3.25 -9.59
CA VAL A 203 -2.44 3.72 -8.79
C VAL A 203 -1.17 3.17 -9.43
N PHE A 204 -0.26 4.07 -9.79
CA PHE A 204 0.95 3.72 -10.53
C PHE A 204 2.22 4.22 -9.85
N SER A 205 3.36 3.62 -10.18
CA SER A 205 4.69 4.15 -9.86
C SER A 205 5.62 4.11 -11.07
N GLY A 206 6.44 5.16 -11.19
CA GLY A 206 7.43 5.29 -12.24
C GLY A 206 6.85 5.62 -13.62
N ILE A 207 7.66 6.22 -14.47
CA ILE A 207 7.33 6.48 -15.88
C ILE A 207 8.52 6.00 -16.70
N TYR A 208 8.32 4.96 -17.50
CA TYR A 208 9.37 4.27 -18.24
C TYR A 208 9.15 4.38 -19.75
N SER A 209 10.23 4.50 -20.50
CA SER A 209 10.19 4.49 -21.97
C SER A 209 10.16 3.07 -22.55
N SER A 210 10.52 2.05 -21.77
CA SER A 210 10.62 0.67 -22.22
C SER A 210 9.94 -0.31 -21.27
N LYS A 211 9.39 -1.40 -21.84
CA LYS A 211 8.78 -2.49 -21.07
C LYS A 211 9.75 -3.17 -20.09
N PRO A 212 11.00 -3.52 -20.49
CA PRO A 212 11.94 -4.17 -19.57
C PRO A 212 12.24 -3.34 -18.33
N ALA A 213 12.37 -2.01 -18.46
CA ALA A 213 12.58 -1.13 -17.31
C ALA A 213 11.39 -1.14 -16.35
N ALA A 214 10.17 -1.14 -16.88
CA ALA A 214 8.95 -1.24 -16.08
C ALA A 214 8.79 -2.63 -15.43
N ASP A 215 9.21 -3.71 -16.09
CA ASP A 215 9.19 -5.07 -15.53
C ASP A 215 10.15 -5.18 -14.34
N SER A 216 11.40 -4.70 -14.47
CA SER A 216 12.35 -4.67 -13.36
C SER A 216 11.84 -3.82 -12.18
N ALA A 217 11.20 -2.68 -12.48
CA ALA A 217 10.59 -1.84 -11.46
C ALA A 217 9.39 -2.51 -10.77
N ALA A 218 8.59 -3.29 -11.48
CA ALA A 218 7.49 -4.05 -10.90
C ALA A 218 8.00 -5.11 -9.92
N THR A 219 9.07 -5.84 -10.26
CA THR A 219 9.73 -6.77 -9.32
C THR A 219 10.26 -6.05 -8.08
N ALA A 220 10.90 -4.88 -8.25
CA ALA A 220 11.38 -4.07 -7.14
C ALA A 220 10.24 -3.55 -6.24
N ALA A 221 9.09 -3.20 -6.82
CA ALA A 221 7.89 -2.82 -6.07
C ALA A 221 7.31 -4.02 -5.28
N GLY A 222 7.40 -5.23 -5.82
CA GLY A 222 7.08 -6.48 -5.13
C GLY A 222 7.84 -6.64 -3.80
N GLY A 223 9.15 -6.35 -3.81
CA GLY A 223 9.98 -6.34 -2.60
C GLY A 223 9.61 -5.28 -1.55
N LYS A 224 8.75 -4.32 -1.89
CA LYS A 224 8.23 -3.26 -1.01
C LYS A 224 6.79 -3.52 -0.54
N GLY A 225 6.28 -4.74 -0.72
CA GLY A 225 4.93 -5.13 -0.30
C GLY A 225 3.86 -5.01 -1.39
N PHE A 226 4.23 -4.66 -2.62
CA PHE A 226 3.31 -4.61 -3.77
C PHE A 226 3.46 -5.86 -4.64
N ALA A 227 3.23 -7.04 -4.08
CA ALA A 227 3.45 -8.32 -4.77
C ALA A 227 2.60 -8.49 -6.05
N ALA A 228 1.45 -7.81 -6.13
CA ALA A 228 0.59 -7.78 -7.31
C ALA A 228 0.98 -6.70 -8.34
N ALA A 229 2.10 -6.00 -8.14
CA ALA A 229 2.54 -4.97 -9.06
C ALA A 229 2.96 -5.58 -10.41
N TYR A 230 2.51 -4.97 -11.50
CA TYR A 230 2.83 -5.42 -12.85
C TYR A 230 3.07 -4.25 -13.80
N SER A 231 3.82 -4.47 -14.88
CA SER A 231 4.04 -3.44 -15.89
C SER A 231 2.84 -3.30 -16.83
N ARG A 232 2.46 -2.07 -17.16
CA ARG A 232 1.40 -1.78 -18.12
C ARG A 232 1.81 -0.63 -19.03
N GLN A 233 1.48 -0.78 -20.32
CA GLN A 233 1.60 0.31 -21.27
C GLN A 233 0.44 1.29 -21.09
N ILE A 234 0.75 2.58 -21.10
CA ILE A 234 -0.18 3.69 -21.09
C ILE A 234 -0.15 4.33 -22.48
N SER A 235 -1.27 4.32 -23.17
CA SER A 235 -1.47 5.01 -24.45
C SER A 235 -2.80 5.74 -24.47
N HIS A 236 -2.86 6.84 -25.22
CA HIS A 236 -4.07 7.64 -25.42
C HIS A 236 -5.05 6.96 -26.38
#